data_AF-A0A1V2XU48-F1
#
_entry.id   AF-A0A1V2XU48-F1
#
_cell.length_a   1.000
_cell.length_b   1.000
_cell.length_c   1.000
_cell.angle_alpha   90.00
_cell.angle_beta   90.00
_cell.angle_gamma   90.00
#
_symmetry.space_group_name_H-M   'P 1'
#
loop_
_entity.id
_entity.type
_entity.pdbx_description
1 polymer ?
#
loop_
_entity_poly.entity_id
_entity_poly.type
_entity_poly.pdbx_seq_one_letter_code
_entity_poly.pdbx_strand_id
1 'polypeptide(L)'
;MEEPAPYSLSGALSVQDDLDDEQLDRVSRHLSGIASVYVKHDAVAHTVSLCISGTLMRDDARYIEQRIERFAEEHARAASILLSEWNGVTSELVVGMNWDAQCLIKLAAIQEQLGKLPERYFDFLLRLEPAGAPARGKQFLSVSIETSDDQQVV
;
A
#
# COMPACT_ATOMS: atom_id res chain seq x y z
N MET A 1 -4.98 -9.65 20.85
CA MET A 1 -4.68 -8.27 21.28
C MET A 1 -3.17 -8.19 21.20
N GLU A 2 -2.63 -7.38 20.29
CA GLU A 2 -1.17 -7.26 20.17
C GLU A 2 -0.63 -6.55 21.42
N GLU A 3 0.51 -7.01 21.94
CA GLU A 3 1.17 -6.41 23.10
C GLU A 3 1.83 -5.08 22.70
N PRO A 4 1.97 -4.13 23.64
CA PRO A 4 2.65 -2.88 23.37
C PRO A 4 4.14 -3.16 23.11
N ALA A 5 4.67 -2.61 22.02
CA ALA A 5 6.02 -2.87 21.56
C ALA A 5 6.77 -1.56 21.27
N PRO A 6 8.12 -1.59 21.24
CA PRO A 6 8.91 -0.44 20.81
C PRO A 6 8.52 0.01 19.40
N TYR A 7 8.32 1.31 19.24
CA TYR A 7 7.98 1.97 18.00
C TYR A 7 8.89 3.18 17.78
N SER A 8 9.28 3.40 16.52
CA SER A 8 9.98 4.60 16.07
C SER A 8 9.58 4.97 14.65
N LEU A 9 9.13 6.20 14.44
CA LEU A 9 8.94 6.82 13.14
C LEU A 9 9.95 7.95 12.98
N SER A 10 10.73 7.95 11.90
CA SER A 10 11.76 8.97 11.69
C SER A 10 11.93 9.33 10.23
N GLY A 11 12.32 10.58 9.97
CA GLY A 11 12.64 11.05 8.63
C GLY A 11 12.52 12.56 8.50
N ALA A 12 12.48 13.02 7.26
CA ALA A 12 12.32 14.42 6.92
C ALA A 12 11.32 14.57 5.76
N LEU A 13 10.56 15.66 5.80
CA LEU A 13 9.55 16.03 4.82
C LEU A 13 9.90 17.39 4.23
N SER A 14 9.97 17.51 2.90
CA SER A 14 10.00 18.83 2.26
C SER A 14 8.62 19.47 2.35
N VAL A 15 8.54 20.71 2.84
CA VAL A 15 7.30 21.43 3.12
C VAL A 15 7.15 22.69 2.27
N GLN A 16 5.93 23.22 2.20
CA GLN A 16 5.61 24.48 1.54
C GLN A 16 6.18 25.68 2.32
N ASP A 17 6.41 26.79 1.62
CA ASP A 17 7.06 27.98 2.17
C ASP A 17 6.18 28.76 3.17
N ASP A 18 4.87 28.48 3.18
CA ASP A 18 3.87 29.09 4.05
C ASP A 18 3.56 28.26 5.30
N LEU A 19 4.33 27.19 5.57
CA LEU A 19 4.17 26.40 6.78
C LEU A 19 4.48 27.23 8.02
N ASP A 20 3.46 27.39 8.86
CA ASP A 20 3.55 28.02 10.19
C ASP A 20 3.88 26.99 11.27
N ASP A 21 4.73 27.39 12.23
CA ASP A 21 5.14 26.58 13.37
C ASP A 21 3.93 26.20 14.25
N GLU A 22 2.84 26.99 14.24
CA GLU A 22 1.60 26.63 14.93
C GLU A 22 0.97 25.31 14.44
N GLN A 23 1.18 24.94 13.18
CA GLN A 23 0.67 23.68 12.60
C GLN A 23 1.47 22.49 13.13
N LEU A 24 2.80 22.64 13.19
CA LEU A 24 3.73 21.66 13.74
C LEU A 24 3.47 21.45 15.23
N ASP A 25 3.25 22.53 15.95
CA ASP A 25 2.89 22.54 17.36
C ASP A 25 1.60 21.76 17.64
N ARG A 26 0.59 21.90 16.77
CA ARG A 26 -0.67 21.16 16.87
C ARG A 26 -0.47 19.66 16.71
N VAL A 27 0.35 19.24 15.74
CA VAL A 27 0.70 17.83 15.55
C VAL A 27 1.49 17.33 16.76
N SER A 28 2.50 18.07 17.19
CA SER A 28 3.34 17.72 18.33
C SER A 28 2.54 17.52 19.61
N ARG A 29 1.65 18.46 19.96
CA ARG A 29 0.79 18.35 21.16
C ARG A 29 -0.14 17.14 21.11
N HIS A 30 -0.70 16.83 19.93
CA HIS A 30 -1.60 15.67 19.80
C HIS A 30 -0.85 14.36 20.03
N LEU A 31 0.33 14.24 19.44
CA LEU A 31 1.11 13.02 19.48
C LEU A 31 1.90 12.86 20.79
N SER A 32 2.20 13.96 21.49
CA SER A 32 2.91 13.95 22.78
C SER A 32 2.14 13.23 23.90
N GLY A 33 0.83 13.04 23.76
CA GLY A 33 0.03 12.23 24.69
C GLY A 33 0.20 10.72 24.49
N ILE A 34 0.83 10.31 23.39
CA ILE A 34 0.94 8.92 22.93
C ILE A 34 2.42 8.48 22.94
N ALA A 35 3.30 9.32 22.40
CA ALA A 35 4.71 9.01 22.18
C ALA A 35 5.61 10.22 22.50
N SER A 36 6.92 9.99 22.58
CA SER A 36 7.91 11.06 22.58
C SER A 36 8.02 11.64 21.17
N VAL A 37 7.87 12.95 21.03
CA VAL A 37 7.80 13.63 19.72
C VAL A 37 8.90 14.67 19.63
N TYR A 38 9.79 14.49 18.66
CA TYR A 38 10.75 15.50 18.23
C TYR A 38 10.38 15.93 16.82
N VAL A 39 10.08 17.21 16.65
CA VAL A 39 9.80 17.80 15.34
C VAL A 39 10.50 19.14 15.26
N LYS A 40 11.17 19.39 14.14
CA LYS A 40 11.91 20.63 13.90
C LYS A 40 11.71 21.11 12.47
N HIS A 41 11.28 22.35 12.34
CA HIS A 41 11.20 23.05 11.07
C HIS A 41 12.52 23.75 10.76
N ASP A 42 13.03 23.53 9.55
CA ASP A 42 14.11 24.28 8.95
C ASP A 42 13.54 25.14 7.82
N ALA A 43 13.31 26.43 8.12
CA ALA A 43 12.76 27.39 7.18
C ALA A 43 13.73 27.73 6.03
N VAL A 44 15.04 27.49 6.18
CA VAL A 44 16.03 27.73 5.12
C VAL A 44 16.04 26.56 4.12
N ALA A 45 15.95 25.34 4.64
CA ALA A 45 15.89 24.12 3.83
C ALA A 45 14.47 23.73 3.40
N HIS A 46 13.44 24.48 3.81
CA HIS A 46 12.02 24.18 3.58
C HIS A 46 11.69 22.72 3.93
N THR A 47 12.14 22.29 5.12
CA THR A 47 12.09 20.89 5.54
C THR A 47 11.66 20.77 6.99
N VAL A 48 10.84 19.78 7.29
CA VAL A 48 10.50 19.36 8.65
C VAL A 48 11.19 18.03 8.93
N SER A 49 12.05 18.00 9.94
CA SER A 49 12.62 16.76 10.48
C SER A 49 11.76 16.27 11.62
N LEU A 50 11.47 14.97 11.65
CA LEU A 50 10.67 14.35 12.71
C LEU A 50 11.27 13.03 13.22
N CYS A 51 11.11 12.79 14.51
CA CYS A 51 11.36 11.53 15.18
C CYS A 51 10.31 11.34 16.27
N ILE A 52 9.51 10.29 16.16
CA ILE A 52 8.44 9.94 17.09
C ILE A 52 8.73 8.54 17.60
N SER A 53 8.83 8.36 18.92
CA SER A 53 9.21 7.06 19.49
C SER A 53 8.51 6.78 20.82
N GLY A 54 8.30 5.50 21.12
CA GLY A 54 7.65 5.09 22.36
C GLY A 54 7.36 3.59 22.40
N THR A 55 6.74 3.14 23.49
CA THR A 55 6.22 1.77 23.62
C THR A 55 4.72 1.83 23.39
N LEU A 56 4.26 1.34 22.23
CA LEU A 56 2.93 1.62 21.70
C LEU A 56 2.17 0.33 21.34
N MET A 57 0.85 0.37 21.47
CA MET A 57 -0.03 -0.57 20.79
C MET A 57 0.03 -0.34 19.28
N ARG A 58 -0.24 -1.37 18.47
CA ARG A 58 -0.20 -1.21 17.01
C ARG A 58 -1.21 -0.19 16.49
N ASP A 59 -2.36 -0.06 17.16
CA ASP A 59 -3.38 0.93 16.81
C ASP A 59 -2.91 2.36 17.07
N ASP A 60 -2.17 2.60 18.16
CA ASP A 60 -1.55 3.92 18.44
C ASP A 60 -0.47 4.25 17.39
N ALA A 61 0.34 3.26 17.01
CA ALA A 61 1.31 3.42 15.93
C ALA A 61 0.62 3.78 14.60
N ARG A 62 -0.47 3.10 14.23
CA ARG A 62 -1.27 3.44 13.05
C ARG A 62 -1.87 4.83 13.13
N TYR A 63 -2.33 5.23 14.32
CA TYR A 63 -2.88 6.57 14.54
C TYR A 63 -1.82 7.66 14.30
N ILE A 64 -0.59 7.45 14.79
CA ILE A 64 0.55 8.33 14.53
C ILE A 64 0.83 8.42 13.02
N GLU A 65 0.94 7.28 12.34
CA GLU A 65 1.20 7.19 10.89
C GLU A 65 0.16 8.00 10.10
N GLN A 66 -1.13 7.79 10.36
CA GLN A 66 -2.25 8.52 9.73
C GLN A 66 -2.21 10.02 10.00
N ARG A 67 -1.77 10.44 11.19
CA ARG A 67 -1.68 11.87 11.52
C ARG A 67 -0.57 12.55 10.74
N ILE A 68 0.56 11.87 10.56
CA ILE A 68 1.69 12.35 9.75
C ILE A 68 1.36 12.34 8.26
N GLU A 69 0.65 11.31 7.77
CA GLU A 69 0.12 11.27 6.41
C GLU A 69 -0.75 12.51 6.12
N ARG A 70 -1.72 12.82 6.98
CA ARG A 70 -2.59 14.00 6.82
C ARG A 70 -1.82 15.31 6.86
N PHE A 71 -0.84 15.44 7.76
CA PHE A 71 0.03 16.62 7.81
C PHE A 71 0.80 16.79 6.50
N ALA A 72 1.32 15.70 5.95
CA ALA A 72 2.04 15.71 4.68
C ALA A 72 1.13 15.99 3.48
N GLU A 73 -0.12 15.50 3.48
CA GLU A 73 -1.09 15.85 2.43
C GLU A 73 -1.35 17.36 2.34
N GLU A 74 -1.40 18.04 3.49
CA GLU A 74 -1.69 19.47 3.56
C GLU A 74 -0.45 20.33 3.29
N HIS A 75 0.71 19.91 3.77
CA HIS A 75 1.90 20.78 3.84
C HIS A 75 3.12 20.29 3.09
N ALA A 76 3.15 19.05 2.61
CA ALA A 76 4.31 18.57 1.86
C ALA A 76 4.38 19.24 0.49
N ARG A 77 5.61 19.59 0.11
CA ARG A 77 5.93 20.06 -1.24
C ARG A 77 6.21 18.90 -2.20
N ALA A 78 6.74 17.80 -1.67
CA ALA A 78 7.08 16.60 -2.43
C ALA A 78 6.87 15.35 -1.57
N ALA A 79 6.75 14.21 -2.26
CA ALA A 79 6.69 12.92 -1.60
C ALA A 79 7.95 12.65 -0.77
N SER A 80 7.79 12.01 0.38
CA SER A 80 8.89 11.62 1.25
C SER A 80 8.67 10.21 1.80
N ILE A 81 9.77 9.51 2.07
CA ILE A 81 9.75 8.19 2.70
C ILE A 81 10.24 8.34 4.13
N LEU A 82 9.39 7.96 5.08
CA LEU A 82 9.71 7.91 6.50
C LEU A 82 9.97 6.47 6.91
N LEU A 83 10.91 6.25 7.81
CA LEU A 83 11.23 4.93 8.35
C LEU A 83 10.36 4.68 9.58
N SER A 84 9.48 3.67 9.50
CA SER A 84 8.62 3.21 10.58
C SER A 84 9.12 1.85 11.08
N GLU A 85 9.54 1.78 12.34
CA GLU A 85 9.97 0.55 12.98
C GLU A 85 8.99 0.20 14.10
N TRP A 86 8.45 -1.01 14.07
CA TRP A 86 7.61 -1.55 15.14
C TRP A 86 8.08 -2.95 15.51
N ASN A 87 8.37 -3.18 16.79
CA ASN A 87 8.84 -4.46 17.32
C ASN A 87 10.06 -5.03 16.55
N GLY A 88 11.00 -4.15 16.17
CA GLY A 88 12.20 -4.51 15.41
C GLY A 88 11.95 -4.81 13.92
N VAL A 89 10.72 -4.62 13.42
CA VAL A 89 10.39 -4.72 12.01
C VAL A 89 10.36 -3.33 11.40
N THR A 90 11.31 -3.05 10.51
CA THR A 90 11.37 -1.80 9.75
C THR A 90 10.46 -1.86 8.52
N SER A 91 9.76 -0.77 8.26
CA SER A 91 8.87 -0.54 7.13
C SER A 91 9.00 0.91 6.65
N GLU A 92 8.53 1.16 5.43
CA GLU A 92 8.58 2.48 4.79
C GLU A 92 7.16 3.08 4.78
N LEU A 93 7.02 4.28 5.33
CA LEU A 93 5.81 5.08 5.27
C LEU A 93 5.99 6.18 4.22
N VAL A 94 5.28 6.06 3.11
CA VAL A 94 5.33 7.04 2.01
C VAL A 94 4.28 8.11 2.23
N VAL A 95 4.70 9.38 2.34
CA VAL A 95 3.83 10.53 2.66
C VAL A 95 4.00 11.66 1.64
N GLY A 96 3.07 12.61 1.60
CA GLY A 96 3.19 13.82 0.77
C GLY A 96 3.03 13.59 -0.74
N MET A 97 2.55 12.41 -1.15
CA MET A 97 2.10 12.17 -2.52
C MET A 97 0.71 12.76 -2.70
N ASN A 98 0.53 13.66 -3.67
CA ASN A 98 -0.81 14.08 -4.11
C ASN A 98 -1.65 12.82 -4.40
N TRP A 99 -2.90 12.79 -3.94
CA TRP A 99 -3.87 11.72 -4.20
C TRP A 99 -3.90 11.31 -5.69
N ASP A 100 -3.76 12.27 -6.61
CA ASP A 100 -3.70 11.99 -8.05
C ASP A 100 -2.46 11.17 -8.43
N ALA A 101 -1.30 11.47 -7.84
CA ALA A 101 -0.08 10.70 -8.03
C ALA A 101 -0.19 9.30 -7.38
N GLN A 102 -0.84 9.19 -6.21
CA GLN A 102 -1.12 7.90 -5.59
C GLN A 102 -2.07 7.05 -6.46
N CYS A 103 -3.09 7.68 -7.06
CA CYS A 103 -3.98 7.03 -8.02
C CYS A 103 -3.22 6.54 -9.25
N LEU A 104 -2.31 7.35 -9.79
CA LEU A 104 -1.47 6.97 -10.94
C LEU A 104 -0.51 5.82 -10.61
N ILE A 105 0.11 5.81 -9.43
CA ILE A 105 0.97 4.68 -9.00
C ILE A 105 0.15 3.41 -8.78
N LYS A 106 -1.00 3.50 -8.10
CA LYS A 106 -1.91 2.36 -7.92
C LYS A 106 -2.39 1.82 -9.27
N LEU A 107 -2.73 2.70 -10.20
CA LEU A 107 -3.11 2.33 -11.57
C LEU A 107 -1.96 1.63 -12.28
N ALA A 108 -0.74 2.16 -12.21
CA ALA A 108 0.44 1.56 -12.82
C ALA A 108 0.75 0.17 -12.23
N ALA A 109 0.65 0.01 -10.90
CA ALA A 109 0.83 -1.28 -10.24
C ALA A 109 -0.24 -2.31 -10.65
N ILE A 110 -1.50 -1.88 -10.77
CA ILE A 110 -2.59 -2.74 -11.27
C ILE A 110 -2.35 -3.10 -12.74
N GLN A 111 -1.89 -2.17 -13.57
CA GLN A 111 -1.54 -2.45 -14.97
C GLN A 111 -0.36 -3.43 -15.08
N GLU A 112 0.64 -3.33 -14.23
CA GLU A 112 1.76 -4.27 -14.18
C GLU A 112 1.29 -5.66 -13.71
N GLN A 113 0.44 -5.73 -12.69
CA GLN A 113 -0.18 -6.99 -12.27
C GLN A 113 -1.06 -7.59 -13.37
N LEU A 114 -1.83 -6.76 -14.07
CA LEU A 114 -2.63 -7.16 -15.24
C LEU A 114 -1.75 -7.64 -16.39
N GLY A 115 -0.60 -7.01 -16.63
CA GLY A 115 0.39 -7.43 -17.63
C GLY A 115 1.09 -8.75 -17.27
N LYS A 116 1.15 -9.09 -15.98
CA LYS A 116 1.67 -10.37 -15.48
C LYS A 116 0.62 -11.49 -15.48
N LEU A 117 -0.67 -11.17 -15.51
CA LEU A 117 -1.75 -12.16 -15.64
C LEU A 117 -1.67 -13.02 -16.91
N PRO A 118 -1.37 -12.48 -18.12
CA PRO A 118 -1.17 -13.31 -19.31
C PRO A 118 0.14 -14.13 -19.27
N GLU A 119 1.15 -13.72 -18.48
CA GLU A 119 2.39 -14.50 -18.30
C GLU A 119 2.22 -15.70 -17.35
N ARG A 120 1.20 -15.68 -16.47
CA ARG A 120 0.89 -16.78 -15.55
C ARG A 120 -0.56 -17.25 -15.73
N TYR A 121 -0.72 -18.16 -16.69
CA TYR A 121 -1.76 -19.21 -16.72
C TYR A 121 -3.21 -18.74 -16.55
N PHE A 122 -3.81 -18.03 -17.51
CA PHE A 122 -5.27 -18.04 -17.66
C PHE A 122 -5.73 -17.85 -19.11
N ASP A 123 -5.27 -18.73 -20.00
CA ASP A 123 -5.94 -18.98 -21.29
C ASP A 123 -6.85 -20.21 -21.16
N PHE A 124 -8.03 -20.03 -20.57
CA PHE A 124 -9.14 -20.94 -20.85
C PHE A 124 -10.16 -20.20 -21.70
N LEU A 125 -9.80 -19.92 -22.95
CA LEU A 125 -10.82 -19.93 -24.00
C LEU A 125 -11.21 -21.39 -24.22
N LEU A 126 -12.16 -21.86 -23.40
CA LEU A 126 -12.84 -23.14 -23.61
C LEU A 126 -13.55 -23.06 -24.97
N ARG A 127 -12.89 -23.56 -26.01
CA ARG A 127 -13.46 -23.68 -27.35
C ARG A 127 -14.18 -25.03 -27.44
N LEU A 128 -15.48 -25.00 -27.20
CA LEU A 128 -16.35 -26.16 -27.43
C LEU A 128 -16.48 -26.36 -28.94
N GLU A 129 -15.90 -27.43 -29.47
CA GLU A 129 -16.05 -27.83 -30.87
C GLU A 129 -16.93 -29.09 -30.98
N PRO A 130 -17.66 -29.26 -32.11
CA PRO A 130 -18.44 -30.47 -32.36
C PRO A 130 -17.56 -31.73 -32.40
N ALA A 131 -18.14 -32.88 -32.05
CA ALA A 131 -17.47 -34.17 -32.13
C ALA A 131 -16.99 -34.43 -33.59
N GLY A 132 -15.67 -34.47 -33.78
CA GLY A 132 -15.02 -34.68 -35.09
C GLY A 132 -14.37 -33.45 -35.72
N ALA A 133 -14.39 -32.29 -35.07
CA ALA A 133 -13.62 -31.14 -35.54
C ALA A 133 -12.10 -31.42 -35.45
N PRO A 134 -11.30 -31.02 -36.46
CA PRO A 134 -9.86 -31.24 -36.45
C PRO A 134 -9.20 -30.37 -35.37
N ALA A 135 -8.66 -31.02 -34.33
CA ALA A 135 -8.00 -30.34 -33.23
C ALA A 135 -6.84 -29.46 -33.75
N ARG A 136 -6.95 -28.14 -33.60
CA ARG A 136 -5.86 -27.19 -33.87
C ARG A 136 -5.24 -26.77 -32.54
N GLY A 137 -4.30 -27.58 -32.05
CA GLY A 137 -3.57 -27.32 -30.81
C GLY A 137 -3.08 -28.60 -30.14
N LYS A 138 -2.24 -28.46 -29.11
CA LYS A 138 -1.79 -29.60 -28.31
C LYS A 138 -2.84 -29.86 -27.23
N GLN A 139 -3.46 -31.03 -27.25
CA GLN A 139 -4.49 -31.41 -26.28
C GLN A 139 -3.92 -31.44 -24.86
N PHE A 140 -4.56 -30.71 -23.94
CA PHE A 140 -4.15 -30.67 -22.53
C PHE A 140 -5.05 -31.51 -21.63
N LEU A 141 -6.36 -31.53 -21.88
CA LEU A 141 -7.35 -32.30 -21.14
C LEU A 141 -8.50 -32.71 -22.08
N SER A 142 -9.00 -33.94 -21.97
CA SER A 142 -10.23 -34.41 -22.63
C SER A 142 -11.32 -34.59 -21.59
N VAL A 143 -12.48 -33.98 -21.80
CA VAL A 143 -13.66 -34.21 -20.96
C VAL A 143 -14.77 -34.76 -21.83
N SER A 144 -15.24 -35.95 -21.50
CA SER A 144 -16.41 -36.58 -22.13
C SER A 144 -17.62 -36.35 -21.21
N ILE A 145 -18.74 -35.93 -21.79
CA ILE A 145 -20.00 -35.82 -21.06
C ILE A 145 -20.84 -37.04 -21.46
N GLU A 146 -21.14 -37.92 -20.50
CA GLU A 146 -22.15 -38.96 -20.70
C GLU A 146 -23.53 -38.30 -20.79
N THR A 147 -24.12 -38.31 -21.97
CA THR A 147 -25.54 -38.04 -22.14
C THR A 147 -26.31 -39.34 -21.93
N SER A 148 -27.40 -39.29 -21.17
CA SER A 148 -28.17 -40.46 -20.72
C SER A 148 -28.85 -41.30 -21.83
N ASP A 149 -28.47 -41.10 -23.09
CA ASP A 149 -29.05 -41.80 -24.25
C ASP A 149 -28.41 -43.18 -24.52
N ASP A 150 -27.35 -43.57 -23.79
CA ASP A 150 -26.67 -44.86 -23.94
C ASP A 150 -27.05 -45.93 -22.89
N GLN A 151 -28.18 -45.76 -22.17
CA GLN A 151 -28.86 -46.91 -21.55
C GLN A 151 -29.62 -47.68 -22.64
N GLN A 152 -28.91 -48.53 -23.38
CA GLN A 152 -29.58 -49.53 -24.21
C GLN A 152 -30.37 -50.51 -23.33
N VAL A 153 -31.68 -50.54 -23.60
CA VAL A 153 -32.57 -51.66 -23.31
C VAL A 153 -32.00 -52.91 -23.99
N VAL A 154 -31.85 -53.97 -23.17
CA VAL A 154 -31.65 -55.42 -23.47
C VAL A 154 -31.48 -55.82 -24.93
#